data_AF-A0A846BXH2-F1
#
_entry.id   AF-A0A846BXH2-F1
#
_cell.length_a   1.000
_cell.length_b   1.000
_cell.length_c   1.000
_cell.angle_alpha   90.00
_cell.angle_beta   90.00
_cell.angle_gamma   90.00
#
_symmetry.space_group_name_H-M   'P 1'
#
loop_
_entity.id
_entity.type
_entity.pdbx_description
1 polymer ?
#
loop_
_entity_poly.entity_id
_entity_poly.type
_entity_poly.pdbx_seq_one_letter_code
_entity_poly.pdbx_strand_id
1 'polypeptide(L)'
;SGTRNATFTVSLSAASSESITVEYATGDDTAIAGLDYTAQSGKLTFNPGETSQTITIPVIGETIFEGNETFIVNLNNPNNATVANPQGIGTIDNDDSLPELSINSVTVSEGDSGTQNA
;
A
#
# COMPACT_ATOMS: atom_id res chain seq x y z
N SER A 1 3.78 1.15 -15.07
CA SER A 1 2.86 0.78 -13.99
C SER A 1 2.55 -0.70 -14.03
N GLY A 2 2.44 -1.32 -12.85
CA GLY A 2 2.09 -2.72 -12.66
C GLY A 2 1.24 -2.86 -11.40
N THR A 3 0.61 -4.02 -11.19
CA THR A 3 -0.19 -4.27 -9.99
C THR A 3 0.50 -5.32 -9.13
N ARG A 4 0.64 -5.04 -7.83
CA ARG A 4 1.13 -5.99 -6.82
C ARG A 4 0.05 -6.20 -5.77
N ASN A 5 -0.02 -7.37 -5.15
CA ASN A 5 -1.07 -7.64 -4.15
C ASN A 5 -0.52 -7.52 -2.72
N ALA A 6 -1.18 -6.73 -1.88
CA ALA A 6 -1.05 -6.79 -0.44
C ALA A 6 -2.02 -7.84 0.11
N THR A 7 -1.53 -8.83 0.85
CA THR A 7 -2.34 -9.94 1.39
C THR A 7 -2.36 -9.89 2.91
N PHE A 8 -3.55 -9.74 3.48
CA PHE A 8 -3.80 -9.75 4.92
C PHE A 8 -4.34 -11.11 5.33
N THR A 9 -3.77 -11.71 6.38
CA THR A 9 -4.30 -12.95 6.97
C THR A 9 -5.12 -12.61 8.21
N VAL A 10 -6.41 -12.93 8.19
CA VAL A 10 -7.31 -12.81 9.33
C VAL A 10 -7.38 -14.16 10.03
N SER A 11 -7.06 -14.19 11.32
CA SER A 11 -6.92 -15.44 12.09
C SER A 11 -7.86 -15.50 13.28
N LEU A 12 -8.39 -16.69 13.56
CA LEU A 12 -9.03 -17.03 14.82
C LEU A 12 -8.00 -17.61 15.80
N SER A 13 -8.17 -17.33 17.09
CA SER A 13 -7.29 -17.88 18.14
C SER A 13 -7.48 -19.38 18.36
N ALA A 14 -8.65 -19.92 17.98
CA ALA A 14 -8.99 -21.32 18.00
C ALA A 14 -10.09 -21.62 16.96
N ALA A 15 -10.23 -22.89 16.59
CA ALA A 15 -11.33 -23.34 15.74
C ALA A 15 -12.68 -23.24 16.47
N SER A 16 -13.74 -22.91 15.73
CA SER A 16 -15.13 -22.94 16.20
C SER A 16 -15.90 -24.10 15.57
N SER A 17 -16.91 -24.61 16.28
CA SER A 17 -17.91 -25.52 15.71
C SER A 17 -19.02 -24.78 14.95
N GLU A 18 -19.12 -23.46 15.11
CA GLU A 18 -20.07 -22.61 14.41
C GLU A 18 -19.37 -21.85 13.28
N SER A 19 -20.15 -21.45 12.27
CA SER A 19 -19.66 -20.52 11.25
C SER A 19 -19.41 -19.15 11.88
N ILE A 20 -18.25 -18.56 11.57
CA ILE A 20 -17.89 -17.20 12.00
C ILE A 20 -17.85 -16.31 10.76
N THR A 21 -18.44 -15.12 10.86
CA THR A 21 -18.34 -14.11 9.79
C THR A 21 -17.83 -12.79 10.33
N VAL A 22 -17.11 -12.05 9.49
CA VAL A 22 -16.69 -10.68 9.76
C VAL A 22 -16.67 -9.90 8.46
N GLU A 23 -17.16 -8.68 8.47
CA GLU A 23 -17.10 -7.78 7.33
C GLU A 23 -15.76 -7.04 7.33
N TYR A 24 -15.25 -6.71 6.15
CA TYR A 24 -14.06 -5.89 6.00
C TYR A 24 -14.27 -4.76 5.00
N ALA A 25 -13.55 -3.67 5.19
CA ALA A 25 -13.42 -2.60 4.21
C ALA A 25 -12.04 -1.94 4.33
N THR A 26 -11.46 -1.58 3.18
CA THR A 26 -10.28 -0.73 3.14
C THR A 26 -10.65 0.72 3.47
N GLY A 27 -9.68 1.48 3.97
CA GLY A 27 -9.76 2.93 4.12
C GLY A 27 -8.43 3.58 3.81
N ASP A 28 -8.51 4.82 3.33
CA ASP A 28 -7.34 5.65 3.05
C ASP A 28 -6.62 6.03 4.36
N ASP A 29 -5.31 6.24 4.25
CA ASP A 29 -4.50 6.92 5.26
C ASP A 29 -3.57 7.91 4.54
N THR A 30 -2.32 7.54 4.24
CA THR A 30 -1.48 8.34 3.34
C THR A 30 -1.63 7.90 1.88
N ALA A 31 -1.87 6.61 1.63
CA ALA A 31 -2.26 6.06 0.34
C ALA A 31 -3.76 6.28 0.10
N ILE A 32 -4.11 6.59 -1.14
CA ILE A 32 -5.43 6.97 -1.63
C ILE A 32 -6.00 5.90 -2.58
N ALA A 33 -7.23 5.48 -2.31
CA ALA A 33 -7.94 4.54 -3.18
C ALA A 33 -8.11 5.06 -4.61
N GLY A 34 -7.78 4.21 -5.58
CA GLY A 34 -7.82 4.52 -7.01
C GLY A 34 -6.55 5.17 -7.56
N LEU A 35 -5.65 5.65 -6.69
CA LEU A 35 -4.31 6.10 -7.05
C LEU A 35 -3.29 5.03 -6.68
N ASP A 36 -3.24 4.64 -5.40
CA ASP A 36 -2.14 3.83 -4.86
C ASP A 36 -2.59 2.39 -4.57
N TYR A 37 -3.89 2.19 -4.34
CA TYR A 37 -4.48 0.87 -4.18
C TYR A 37 -5.93 0.82 -4.66
N THR A 38 -6.45 -0.38 -4.95
CA THR A 38 -7.86 -0.57 -5.29
C THR A 38 -8.66 -0.86 -4.02
N ALA A 39 -9.59 0.03 -3.69
CA ALA A 39 -10.47 -0.18 -2.53
C ALA A 39 -11.25 -1.49 -2.64
N GLN A 40 -11.33 -2.21 -1.52
CA GLN A 40 -12.15 -3.40 -1.41
C GLN A 40 -12.96 -3.42 -0.13
N SER A 41 -14.12 -4.06 -0.20
CA SER A 41 -14.90 -4.47 0.95
C SER A 41 -15.52 -5.83 0.69
N GLY A 42 -15.91 -6.52 1.76
CA GLY A 42 -16.50 -7.84 1.65
C GLY A 42 -16.83 -8.46 3.00
N LYS A 43 -17.17 -9.76 2.96
CA LYS A 43 -17.44 -10.55 4.15
C LYS A 43 -16.59 -11.82 4.10
N LEU A 44 -15.77 -12.01 5.14
CA LEU A 44 -15.10 -13.27 5.36
C LEU A 44 -16.03 -14.24 6.07
N THR A 45 -15.96 -15.51 5.69
CA THR A 45 -16.66 -16.62 6.35
C THR A 45 -15.64 -17.68 6.70
N PHE A 46 -15.55 -18.01 7.99
CA PHE A 46 -14.81 -19.15 8.49
C PHE A 46 -15.82 -20.27 8.67
N ASN A 47 -15.65 -21.35 7.90
CA ASN A 47 -16.43 -22.56 8.12
C ASN A 47 -16.00 -23.23 9.42
N PRO A 48 -16.85 -24.08 10.04
CA PRO A 48 -16.47 -24.83 11.24
C PRO A 48 -15.13 -25.54 11.05
N GLY A 49 -14.21 -25.36 12.01
CA GLY A 49 -12.86 -25.90 11.96
C GLY A 49 -11.80 -25.00 11.29
N GLU A 50 -12.19 -24.01 10.47
CA GLU A 50 -11.24 -23.06 9.87
C GLU A 50 -10.76 -22.04 10.89
N THR A 51 -9.49 -21.64 10.80
CA THR A 51 -8.89 -20.64 11.68
C THR A 51 -8.21 -19.49 10.94
N SER A 52 -8.21 -19.51 9.60
CA SER A 52 -7.58 -18.46 8.80
C SER A 52 -8.35 -18.20 7.51
N GLN A 53 -8.49 -16.93 7.16
CA GLN A 53 -8.97 -16.44 5.86
C GLN A 53 -8.05 -15.31 5.39
N THR A 54 -8.08 -15.00 4.08
CA THR A 54 -7.22 -13.96 3.49
C THR A 54 -8.02 -12.87 2.82
N ILE A 55 -7.54 -11.63 2.92
CA ILE A 55 -8.01 -10.47 2.16
C ILE A 55 -6.87 -10.03 1.24
N THR A 56 -7.15 -9.88 -0.07
CA THR A 56 -6.14 -9.50 -1.08
C THR A 56 -6.49 -8.16 -1.68
N ILE A 57 -5.67 -7.16 -1.42
CA ILE A 57 -5.84 -5.79 -1.90
C ILE A 57 -4.84 -5.50 -3.03
N PRO A 58 -5.29 -5.17 -4.25
CA PRO A 58 -4.41 -4.74 -5.32
C PRO A 58 -3.80 -3.37 -5.03
N VAL A 59 -2.48 -3.28 -5.07
CA VAL A 59 -1.66 -2.06 -5.01
C VAL A 59 -1.32 -1.65 -6.45
N ILE A 60 -1.52 -0.38 -6.75
CA ILE A 60 -1.33 0.23 -8.06
C ILE A 60 0.08 0.83 -8.06
N GLY A 61 1.00 0.23 -8.81
CA GLY A 61 2.35 0.75 -8.94
C GLY A 61 2.44 1.78 -10.06
N GLU A 62 3.10 2.89 -9.80
CA GLU A 62 3.22 4.01 -10.72
C GLU A 62 4.70 4.35 -10.99
N THR A 63 5.06 5.57 -11.44
CA THR A 63 6.47 5.95 -11.71
C THR A 63 6.82 7.36 -11.21
N ILE A 64 5.91 8.00 -10.51
CA ILE A 64 6.09 9.27 -9.83
C ILE A 64 6.66 8.94 -8.46
N PHE A 65 7.72 9.67 -8.10
CA PHE A 65 8.29 9.55 -6.76
C PHE A 65 7.28 10.04 -5.72
N GLU A 66 6.88 9.12 -4.86
CA GLU A 66 6.06 9.36 -3.69
C GLU A 66 6.82 8.95 -2.42
N GLY A 67 6.36 9.40 -1.25
CA GLY A 67 6.89 8.84 -0.01
C GLY A 67 6.50 7.38 0.15
N ASN A 68 6.95 6.72 1.22
CA ASN A 68 6.26 5.51 1.65
C ASN A 68 4.87 5.87 2.15
N GLU A 69 3.89 5.06 1.79
CA GLU A 69 2.48 5.32 2.09
C GLU A 69 1.81 4.13 2.79
N THR A 70 0.65 4.39 3.37
CA THR A 70 -0.13 3.45 4.17
C THR A 70 -1.60 3.52 3.83
N PHE A 71 -2.27 2.37 3.86
CA PHE A 71 -3.73 2.26 3.90
C PHE A 71 -4.14 1.27 4.99
N ILE A 72 -5.42 1.27 5.38
CA ILE A 72 -5.94 0.41 6.44
C ILE A 72 -6.97 -0.59 5.92
N VAL A 73 -7.08 -1.74 6.60
CA VAL A 73 -8.17 -2.72 6.44
C VAL A 73 -8.87 -2.84 7.79
N ASN A 74 -10.15 -2.47 7.85
CA ASN A 74 -10.95 -2.52 9.07
C ASN A 74 -11.86 -3.74 9.07
N LEU A 75 -11.95 -4.44 10.20
CA LEU A 75 -12.86 -5.54 10.47
C LEU A 75 -14.06 -5.05 11.29
N ASN A 76 -15.27 -5.31 10.81
CA ASN A 76 -16.52 -4.84 11.40
C ASN A 76 -17.55 -5.98 11.48
N ASN A 77 -18.59 -5.76 12.30
CA ASN A 77 -19.76 -6.64 12.39
C ASN A 77 -19.43 -8.15 12.57
N PRO A 78 -18.58 -8.52 13.54
CA PRO A 78 -18.28 -9.93 13.77
C PRO A 78 -19.51 -10.69 14.26
N ASN A 79 -19.65 -11.94 13.82
CA ASN A 79 -20.66 -12.88 14.29
C ASN A 79 -19.98 -14.13 14.86
N ASN A 80 -20.45 -14.63 16.01
CA ASN A 80 -19.89 -15.77 16.73
C ASN A 80 -18.40 -15.64 17.12
N ALA A 81 -17.86 -14.42 17.11
CA ALA A 81 -16.50 -14.10 17.50
C ALA A 81 -16.40 -12.67 18.07
N THR A 82 -15.33 -12.39 18.81
CA THR A 82 -14.91 -11.03 19.17
C THR A 82 -13.65 -10.66 18.40
N VAL A 83 -13.49 -9.38 18.10
CA VAL A 83 -12.34 -8.88 17.34
C VAL A 83 -11.33 -8.26 18.31
N ALA A 84 -10.18 -8.93 18.47
CA ALA A 84 -9.11 -8.44 19.36
C ALA A 84 -8.30 -7.30 18.74
N ASN A 85 -8.06 -7.36 17.43
CA ASN A 85 -7.47 -6.28 16.65
C ASN A 85 -8.37 -6.01 15.42
N PRO A 86 -9.09 -4.86 15.38
CA PRO A 86 -10.01 -4.57 14.29
C PRO A 86 -9.34 -3.93 13.07
N GLN A 87 -8.03 -3.65 13.10
CA GLN A 87 -7.38 -2.92 12.01
C GLN A 87 -6.04 -3.56 11.61
N GLY A 88 -5.90 -3.82 10.31
CA GLY A 88 -4.63 -4.10 9.66
C GLY A 88 -4.11 -2.87 8.93
N ILE A 89 -2.79 -2.68 8.89
CA ILE A 89 -2.13 -1.60 8.15
C ILE A 89 -1.37 -2.23 6.98
N GLY A 90 -1.62 -1.76 5.77
CA GLY A 90 -0.81 -2.05 4.58
C GLY A 90 0.15 -0.90 4.31
N THR A 91 1.41 -1.21 4.03
CA THR A 91 2.44 -0.23 3.63
C THR A 91 2.79 -0.44 2.17
N ILE A 92 2.86 0.66 1.42
CA ILE A 92 3.33 0.73 0.04
C ILE A 92 4.71 1.39 0.11
N ASP A 93 5.76 0.61 -0.16
CA ASP A 93 7.13 1.11 -0.21
C ASP A 93 7.38 1.74 -1.59
N ASN A 94 7.80 3.01 -1.63
CA ASN A 94 8.17 3.68 -2.87
C ASN A 94 9.45 3.06 -3.44
N ASP A 95 9.39 2.61 -4.70
CA ASP A 95 10.51 2.07 -5.45
C ASP A 95 11.01 3.00 -6.57
N ASP A 96 10.50 4.23 -6.64
CA ASP A 96 10.94 5.27 -7.56
C ASP A 96 12.04 6.17 -6.98
N SER A 97 12.76 6.89 -7.85
CA SER A 97 13.86 7.78 -7.48
C SER A 97 13.59 9.23 -7.87
N LEU A 98 14.05 10.18 -7.05
CA LEU A 98 14.04 11.61 -7.41
C LEU A 98 14.90 11.90 -8.67
N PRO A 99 14.52 12.89 -9.50
CA PRO A 99 15.36 13.35 -10.60
C PRO A 99 16.73 13.85 -10.14
N GLU A 100 17.77 13.59 -10.93
CA GLU A 100 19.13 14.09 -10.67
C GLU A 100 19.39 15.40 -11.43
N LEU A 101 19.99 16.37 -10.75
CA LEU A 101 20.53 17.59 -11.37
C LEU A 101 22.05 17.50 -11.50
N SER A 102 22.55 17.79 -12.70
CA SER A 102 23.99 17.89 -12.96
C SER A 102 24.32 19.11 -13.83
N ILE A 103 25.55 19.60 -13.71
CA ILE A 103 26.10 20.67 -14.54
C ILE A 103 27.43 20.19 -15.14
N ASN A 104 27.63 20.43 -16.44
CA ASN A 104 28.87 20.06 -17.09
C ASN A 104 30.00 21.03 -16.69
N SER A 105 31.23 20.52 -16.65
CA SER A 105 32.41 21.39 -16.55
C SER A 105 32.68 22.07 -17.88
N VAL A 106 33.09 23.34 -17.82
CA VAL A 106 33.47 24.15 -18.99
C VAL A 106 34.89 24.67 -18.79
N THR A 107 35.68 24.70 -19.87
CA THR A 107 37.02 25.31 -19.87
C THR A 107 37.08 26.33 -20.99
N VAL A 108 37.50 27.55 -20.66
CA VAL A 108 37.66 28.65 -21.62
C VAL A 108 39.02 29.28 -21.43
N SER A 109 39.68 29.62 -22.53
CA SER A 109 40.87 30.46 -22.52
C SER A 109 40.44 31.92 -22.37
N GLU A 110 41.08 32.66 -21.47
CA GLU A 110 40.92 34.12 -21.42
C GLU A 110 41.28 34.73 -22.79
N GLY A 111 40.42 35.60 -23.32
CA GLY A 111 40.66 36.29 -24.59
C GLY A 111 41.11 37.73 -24.34
N ASP A 112 41.99 38.25 -25.19
CA ASP A 112 42.52 39.62 -25.09
C ASP A 112 41.50 40.71 -25.51
N SER A 113 40.24 40.36 -25.83
CA SER A 113 39.19 41.29 -26.27
C SER A 113 37.77 40.75 -26.09
N GLY A 114 36.90 41.52 -25.41
CA GLY A 114 35.44 41.31 -25.36
C GLY A 114 34.95 40.12 -24.51
N THR A 115 33.65 40.10 -24.20
CA THR A 115 33.00 38.99 -23.48
C THR A 115 32.66 37.87 -24.45
N GLN A 116 33.19 36.67 -24.24
CA GLN A 116 32.75 35.45 -24.93
C GLN A 116 32.14 34.47 -23.93
N ASN A 117 30.99 33.90 -24.27
CA ASN A 117 30.33 32.90 -23.43
C ASN A 117 31.11 31.58 -23.48
N ALA A 118 31.24 30.96 -22.31
CA ALA A 118 31.91 29.70 -22.07
C ALA A 118 31.06 28.50 -22.46
#